data_AF-A0AAD7FDP9-F1
#
_entry.id   AF-A0AAD7FDP9-F1
#
_cell.length_a   1.000
_cell.length_b   1.000
_cell.length_c   1.000
_cell.angle_alpha   90.00
_cell.angle_beta   90.00
_cell.angle_gamma   90.00
#
_symmetry.space_group_name_H-M   'P 1'
#
loop_
_entity.id
_entity.type
_entity.pdbx_description
1 polymer ?
#
loop_
_entity_poly.entity_id
_entity_poly.type
_entity_poly.pdbx_seq_one_letter_code
_entity_poly.pdbx_strand_id
1 'polypeptide(L)'
;MARFTSLIVALFVASASVAAPVETRGIGSLACNIDRAKIVAALVQSNISVGKIDTSDPDTATAVTAAKAGLSQVTSAIESIAEALFTGQAPPDSARVGVSLGLNATRSALDGITNPAVSSSVAAAQTNVQSAIDDGNAVLADCS
;
A
#
# COMPACT_ATOMS: atom_id res chain seq x y z
N MET A 1 -25.26 -67.45 20.60
CA MET A 1 -24.14 -67.41 19.62
C MET A 1 -23.26 -66.21 19.95
N ALA A 2 -21.95 -66.43 20.04
CA ALA A 2 -20.78 -65.53 20.15
C ALA A 2 -20.69 -64.47 21.27
N ARG A 3 -19.65 -64.62 22.12
CA ARG A 3 -19.03 -63.63 23.04
C ARG A 3 -17.88 -62.91 22.33
N PHE A 4 -17.56 -61.64 22.65
CA PHE A 4 -16.22 -61.01 22.53
C PHE A 4 -16.21 -59.69 23.34
N THR A 5 -15.65 -59.57 24.54
CA THR A 5 -14.26 -59.24 24.96
C THR A 5 -13.64 -57.95 24.40
N SER A 6 -13.48 -56.94 25.28
CA SER A 6 -12.36 -55.99 25.51
C SER A 6 -11.46 -55.52 24.35
N LEU A 7 -11.27 -54.19 24.19
CA LEU A 7 -9.93 -53.57 24.17
C LEU A 7 -9.98 -52.02 24.28
N ILE A 8 -9.24 -51.47 25.25
CA ILE A 8 -8.83 -50.07 25.35
C ILE A 8 -7.63 -49.86 24.42
N VAL A 9 -7.64 -48.81 23.59
CA VAL A 9 -6.40 -48.23 23.03
C VAL A 9 -6.50 -46.71 23.10
N ALA A 10 -5.79 -46.14 24.07
CA ALA A 10 -5.44 -44.74 24.11
C ALA A 10 -4.39 -44.49 23.01
N LEU A 11 -4.70 -43.63 22.04
CA LEU A 11 -3.72 -43.10 21.11
C LEU A 11 -3.52 -41.62 21.42
N PHE A 12 -2.52 -41.35 22.27
CA PHE A 12 -1.86 -40.06 22.34
C PHE A 12 -1.24 -39.79 20.96
N VAL A 13 -1.90 -38.99 20.14
CA VAL A 13 -1.25 -38.41 18.96
C VAL A 13 -0.36 -37.30 19.49
N ALA A 14 0.91 -37.63 19.66
CA ALA A 14 1.98 -36.65 19.76
C ALA A 14 2.01 -35.91 18.43
N SER A 15 1.34 -34.75 18.37
CA SER A 15 1.53 -33.78 17.31
C SER A 15 3.00 -33.38 17.36
N ALA A 16 3.82 -33.96 16.50
CA ALA A 16 5.09 -33.37 16.16
C ALA A 16 4.77 -31.94 15.73
N SER A 17 5.15 -30.97 16.56
CA SER A 17 5.30 -29.60 16.12
C SER A 17 6.35 -29.65 15.03
N VAL A 18 5.91 -29.87 13.79
CA VAL A 18 6.63 -29.38 12.62
C VAL A 18 6.91 -27.94 12.98
N ALA A 19 8.18 -27.67 13.29
CA ALA A 19 8.67 -26.32 13.34
C ALA A 19 8.32 -25.77 11.96
N ALA A 20 7.21 -25.02 11.89
CA ALA A 20 6.94 -24.16 10.76
C ALA A 20 8.26 -23.41 10.54
N PRO A 21 8.79 -23.38 9.31
CA PRO A 21 10.00 -22.62 9.04
C PRO A 21 9.82 -21.28 9.72
N VAL A 22 10.82 -20.87 10.51
CA VAL A 22 10.86 -19.54 11.08
C VAL A 22 10.98 -18.60 9.89
N GLU A 23 9.86 -18.31 9.24
CA GLU A 23 9.71 -17.14 8.41
C GLU A 23 10.11 -15.99 9.31
N THR A 24 11.19 -15.34 8.93
CA THR A 24 11.71 -14.16 9.58
C THR A 24 10.54 -13.22 9.85
N ARG A 25 10.20 -13.04 11.12
CA ARG A 25 9.10 -12.22 11.64
C ARG A 25 8.84 -10.98 10.76
N GLY A 26 7.82 -11.01 9.90
CA GLY A 26 7.06 -9.88 9.33
C GLY A 26 7.79 -8.73 8.59
N ILE A 27 9.11 -8.68 8.63
CA ILE A 27 9.93 -7.73 7.89
C ILE A 27 10.27 -8.47 6.60
N GLY A 28 9.63 -8.10 5.49
CA GLY A 28 9.80 -8.79 4.21
C GLY A 28 11.26 -8.85 3.76
N SER A 29 11.50 -9.48 2.61
CA SER A 29 12.83 -9.47 1.97
C SER A 29 13.46 -8.06 1.99
N LEU A 30 14.79 -7.94 1.95
CA LEU A 30 15.43 -6.63 1.88
C LEU A 30 14.85 -5.79 0.72
N ALA A 31 14.50 -6.43 -0.40
CA ALA A 31 13.80 -5.82 -1.53
C ALA A 31 12.42 -5.26 -1.14
N CYS A 32 11.59 -6.05 -0.45
CA CYS A 32 10.30 -5.58 0.07
C CYS A 32 10.41 -4.32 0.93
N ASN A 33 11.38 -4.25 1.85
CA ASN A 33 11.55 -3.06 2.69
C ASN A 33 12.08 -1.85 1.91
N ILE A 34 12.93 -2.09 0.91
CA ILE A 34 13.39 -1.05 0.00
C ILE A 34 12.19 -0.47 -0.78
N ASP A 35 11.33 -1.32 -1.34
CA ASP A 35 10.18 -0.83 -2.12
C ASP A 35 9.14 -0.14 -1.25
N ARG A 36 8.94 -0.61 -0.01
CA ARG A 36 8.15 0.12 1.01
C ARG A 36 8.73 1.49 1.33
N ALA A 37 10.06 1.65 1.33
CA ALA A 37 10.68 2.96 1.52
C ALA A 37 10.55 3.85 0.28
N LYS A 38 10.68 3.28 -0.93
CA LYS A 38 10.51 4.01 -2.20
C LYS A 38 9.10 4.60 -2.32
N ILE A 39 8.05 3.83 -2.03
CA ILE A 39 6.68 4.35 -2.11
C ILE A 39 6.48 5.54 -1.15
N VAL A 40 7.02 5.49 0.07
CA VAL A 40 6.96 6.63 1.00
C VAL A 40 7.69 7.85 0.42
N ALA A 41 8.89 7.66 -0.15
CA ALA A 41 9.64 8.74 -0.79
C ALA A 41 8.88 9.32 -2.00
N ALA A 42 8.31 8.48 -2.86
CA ALA A 42 7.52 8.87 -4.02
C ALA A 42 6.26 9.63 -3.63
N LEU A 43 5.61 9.28 -2.50
CA LEU A 43 4.45 10.00 -1.98
C LEU A 43 4.81 11.37 -1.42
N VAL A 44 5.93 11.49 -0.72
CA VAL A 44 6.44 12.81 -0.29
C VAL A 44 6.73 13.66 -1.52
N GLN A 45 7.40 13.10 -2.53
CA GLN A 45 7.74 13.81 -3.75
C GLN A 45 6.49 14.19 -4.57
N SER A 46 5.45 13.35 -4.55
CA SER A 46 4.14 13.64 -5.14
C SER A 46 3.45 14.81 -4.42
N ASN A 47 3.39 14.79 -3.09
CA ASN A 47 2.83 15.88 -2.28
C ASN A 47 3.54 17.21 -2.55
N ILE A 48 4.88 17.19 -2.60
CA ILE A 48 5.68 18.37 -2.91
C ILE A 48 5.36 18.91 -4.30
N SER A 49 5.31 18.05 -5.33
CA SER A 49 5.05 18.49 -6.70
C SER A 49 3.62 18.99 -6.89
N VAL A 50 2.62 18.31 -6.32
CA VAL A 50 1.23 18.79 -6.32
C VAL A 50 1.14 20.14 -5.60
N GLY A 51 1.87 20.32 -4.50
CA GLY A 51 1.92 21.59 -3.75
C GLY A 51 2.62 22.75 -4.47
N LYS A 52 3.39 22.48 -5.54
CA LYS A 52 4.05 23.50 -6.37
C LYS A 52 3.22 23.98 -7.56
N ILE A 53 2.08 23.36 -7.83
CA ILE A 53 1.18 23.81 -8.90
C ILE A 53 0.56 25.14 -8.47
N ASP A 54 0.64 26.16 -9.33
CA ASP A 54 0.02 27.45 -9.07
C ASP A 54 -1.50 27.32 -9.06
N THR A 55 -2.14 27.81 -8.01
CA THR A 55 -3.59 27.71 -7.79
C THR A 55 -4.30 29.05 -7.92
N SER A 56 -3.75 30.00 -8.68
CA SER A 56 -4.40 31.29 -8.94
C SER A 56 -5.66 31.13 -9.80
N ASP A 57 -5.69 30.11 -10.64
CA ASP A 57 -6.86 29.68 -11.40
C ASP A 57 -7.78 28.78 -10.54
N PRO A 58 -9.09 29.10 -10.41
CA PRO A 58 -10.02 28.36 -9.54
C PRO A 58 -10.21 26.88 -9.92
N ASP A 59 -10.22 26.56 -11.21
CA ASP A 59 -10.38 25.17 -11.68
C ASP A 59 -9.13 24.36 -11.34
N THR A 60 -7.95 24.94 -11.55
CA THR A 60 -6.67 24.38 -11.12
C THR A 60 -6.62 24.19 -9.61
N ALA A 61 -7.06 25.17 -8.82
CA ALA A 61 -7.11 25.08 -7.36
C ALA A 61 -8.01 23.93 -6.87
N THR A 62 -9.17 23.75 -7.52
CA THR A 62 -10.11 22.66 -7.23
C THR A 62 -9.47 21.31 -7.53
N ALA A 63 -8.83 21.17 -8.69
CA ALA A 63 -8.15 19.94 -9.08
C ALA A 63 -6.97 19.61 -8.16
N VAL A 64 -6.15 20.60 -7.77
CA VAL A 64 -5.06 20.42 -6.80
C VAL A 64 -5.60 19.98 -5.44
N THR A 65 -6.75 20.51 -5.01
CA THR A 65 -7.39 20.09 -3.76
C THR A 65 -7.85 18.64 -3.82
N ALA A 66 -8.47 18.22 -4.93
CA ALA A 66 -8.85 16.83 -5.16
C ALA A 66 -7.62 15.90 -5.21
N ALA A 67 -6.54 16.33 -5.85
CA ALA A 67 -5.28 15.59 -5.88
C ALA A 67 -4.69 15.39 -4.48
N LYS A 68 -4.68 16.44 -3.65
CA LYS A 68 -4.23 16.36 -2.24
C LYS A 68 -5.12 15.44 -1.40
N ALA A 69 -6.44 15.44 -1.64
CA ALA A 69 -7.34 14.51 -0.95
C ALA A 69 -7.02 13.04 -1.31
N GLY A 70 -6.74 12.75 -2.59
CA GLY A 70 -6.27 11.44 -3.03
C GLY A 70 -4.97 11.03 -2.34
N LEU A 71 -3.97 11.92 -2.28
CA LEU A 71 -2.70 11.65 -1.57
C LEU A 71 -2.89 11.42 -0.07
N SER A 72 -3.78 12.19 0.57
CA SER A 72 -4.12 12.00 1.99
C SER A 72 -4.74 10.63 2.23
N GLN A 73 -5.62 10.16 1.34
CA GLN A 73 -6.19 8.81 1.41
C GLN A 73 -5.09 7.74 1.34
N VAL A 74 -4.09 7.93 0.46
CA VAL A 74 -2.94 7.01 0.38
C VAL A 74 -2.15 7.00 1.68
N THR A 75 -1.88 8.16 2.28
CA THR A 75 -1.18 8.26 3.57
C THR A 75 -1.92 7.49 4.66
N SER A 76 -3.22 7.71 4.84
CA SER A 76 -4.01 6.99 5.85
C SER A 76 -4.06 5.48 5.61
N ALA A 77 -4.09 5.05 4.35
CA ALA A 77 -4.03 3.64 4.00
C ALA A 77 -2.66 3.02 4.34
N ILE A 78 -1.56 3.73 4.08
CA ILE A 78 -0.22 3.28 4.45
C ILE A 78 -0.05 3.24 5.97
N GLU A 79 -0.59 4.20 6.70
CA GLU A 79 -0.62 4.16 8.18
C GLU A 79 -1.32 2.90 8.68
N SER A 80 -2.47 2.55 8.11
CA SER A 80 -3.21 1.32 8.46
C SER A 80 -2.40 0.05 8.15
N ILE A 81 -1.67 0.04 7.03
CA ILE A 81 -0.76 -1.06 6.67
C ILE A 81 0.39 -1.15 7.69
N ALA A 82 1.00 -0.01 8.03
CA ALA A 82 2.11 0.05 8.97
C ALA A 82 1.71 -0.40 10.37
N GLU A 83 0.53 0.00 10.85
CA GLU A 83 -0.02 -0.43 12.15
C GLU A 83 -0.25 -1.95 12.20
N ALA A 84 -0.84 -2.53 11.15
CA ALA A 84 -1.03 -3.97 11.06
C ALA A 84 0.32 -4.71 11.10
N LEU A 85 1.30 -4.25 10.32
CA LEU A 85 2.64 -4.85 10.32
C LEU A 85 3.35 -4.73 11.67
N PHE A 86 3.22 -3.57 12.33
CA PHE A 86 3.82 -3.32 13.64
C PHE A 86 3.23 -4.25 14.71
N THR A 87 1.94 -4.55 14.62
CA THR A 87 1.24 -5.48 15.52
C THR A 87 1.35 -6.95 15.10
N GLY A 88 2.10 -7.25 14.03
CA GLY A 88 2.27 -8.61 13.49
C GLY A 88 1.04 -9.19 12.81
N GLN A 89 0.05 -8.34 12.48
CA GLN A 89 -1.14 -8.71 11.73
C GLN A 89 -0.88 -8.62 10.22
N ALA A 90 -1.68 -9.35 9.44
CA ALA A 90 -1.71 -9.15 8.00
C ALA A 90 -2.28 -7.75 7.68
N PRO A 91 -1.67 -6.98 6.74
CA PRO A 91 -2.22 -5.72 6.32
C PRO A 91 -3.64 -5.87 5.76
N PRO A 92 -4.60 -5.01 6.14
CA PRO A 92 -5.98 -5.13 5.68
C PRO A 92 -6.11 -4.88 4.17
N ASP A 93 -6.90 -5.69 3.49
CA ASP A 93 -7.15 -5.57 2.04
C ASP A 93 -7.70 -4.19 1.66
N SER A 94 -8.57 -3.64 2.51
CA SER A 94 -9.13 -2.30 2.32
C SER A 94 -8.08 -1.20 2.27
N ALA A 95 -6.99 -1.33 3.02
CA ALA A 95 -5.89 -0.37 2.97
C ALA A 95 -5.09 -0.51 1.67
N ARG A 96 -4.82 -1.73 1.19
CA ARG A 96 -4.15 -1.94 -0.11
C ARG A 96 -4.98 -1.35 -1.26
N VAL A 97 -6.30 -1.57 -1.23
CA VAL A 97 -7.24 -0.95 -2.17
C VAL A 97 -7.25 0.58 -2.01
N GLY A 98 -7.19 1.08 -0.77
CA GLY A 98 -7.14 2.51 -0.46
C GLY A 98 -5.94 3.22 -1.07
N VAL A 99 -4.75 2.60 -1.07
CA VAL A 99 -3.56 3.12 -1.75
C VAL A 99 -3.81 3.25 -3.25
N SER A 100 -4.29 2.19 -3.91
CA SER A 100 -4.55 2.22 -5.35
C SER A 100 -5.62 3.25 -5.73
N LEU A 101 -6.73 3.30 -4.99
CA LEU A 101 -7.80 4.27 -5.22
C LEU A 101 -7.32 5.71 -5.04
N GLY A 102 -6.57 5.99 -3.97
CA GLY A 102 -6.06 7.34 -3.70
C GLY A 102 -5.07 7.83 -4.75
N LEU A 103 -4.14 6.96 -5.20
CA LEU A 103 -3.20 7.29 -6.28
C LEU A 103 -3.93 7.54 -7.61
N ASN A 104 -4.90 6.70 -7.96
CA ASN A 104 -5.70 6.87 -9.18
C ASN A 104 -6.57 8.13 -9.14
N ALA A 105 -7.17 8.44 -7.99
CA ALA A 105 -7.91 9.69 -7.79
C ALA A 105 -7.00 10.91 -7.93
N THR A 106 -5.79 10.84 -7.37
CA THR A 106 -4.76 11.88 -7.52
C THR A 106 -4.41 12.09 -8.98
N ARG A 107 -4.10 11.01 -9.71
CA ARG A 107 -3.74 11.05 -11.13
C ARG A 107 -4.87 11.65 -11.96
N SER A 108 -6.10 11.20 -11.74
CA SER A 108 -7.29 11.66 -12.46
C SER A 108 -7.56 13.15 -12.23
N ALA A 109 -7.36 13.63 -11.00
CA ALA A 109 -7.50 15.06 -10.69
C ALA A 109 -6.44 15.89 -11.43
N LEU A 110 -5.19 15.43 -11.47
CA LEU A 110 -4.12 16.10 -12.21
C LEU A 110 -4.36 16.09 -13.73
N ASP A 111 -4.91 15.02 -14.29
CA ASP A 111 -5.28 14.94 -15.71
C ASP A 111 -6.39 15.93 -16.10
N GLY A 112 -7.23 16.34 -15.13
CA GLY A 112 -8.26 17.36 -15.34
C GLY A 112 -7.73 18.79 -15.47
N ILE A 113 -6.46 19.04 -15.16
CA ILE A 113 -5.88 20.40 -15.23
C ILE A 113 -5.47 20.70 -16.67
N THR A 114 -6.22 21.59 -17.33
CA THR A 114 -5.96 22.00 -18.72
C THR A 114 -5.28 23.37 -18.85
N ASN A 115 -4.95 24.02 -17.73
CA ASN A 115 -4.35 25.35 -17.72
C ASN A 115 -2.89 25.30 -18.24
N PRO A 116 -2.57 25.95 -19.38
CA PRO A 116 -1.23 25.86 -19.98
C PRO A 116 -0.14 26.52 -19.13
N ALA A 117 -0.50 27.50 -18.28
CA ALA A 117 0.46 28.21 -17.43
C ALA A 117 1.12 27.32 -16.37
N VAL A 118 0.47 26.21 -16.01
CA VAL A 118 0.96 25.23 -15.03
C VAL A 118 1.31 23.88 -15.64
N SER A 119 1.33 23.76 -16.96
CA SER A 119 1.53 22.48 -17.66
C SER A 119 2.81 21.74 -17.24
N SER A 120 3.91 22.45 -17.00
CA SER A 120 5.17 21.85 -16.55
C SER A 120 5.12 21.33 -15.12
N SER A 121 4.46 22.04 -14.20
CA SER A 121 4.30 21.60 -12.81
C SER A 121 3.29 20.47 -12.69
N VAL A 122 2.22 20.49 -13.49
CA VAL A 122 1.28 19.38 -13.64
C VAL A 122 2.01 18.13 -14.15
N ALA A 123 2.77 18.22 -15.25
CA ALA A 123 3.52 17.08 -15.78
C ALA A 123 4.52 16.48 -14.77
N ALA A 124 5.20 17.32 -13.99
CA ALA A 124 6.08 16.88 -12.92
C ALA A 124 5.32 16.17 -11.79
N ALA A 125 4.16 16.68 -11.38
CA ALA A 125 3.31 16.03 -10.39
C ALA A 125 2.79 14.68 -10.89
N GLN A 126 2.34 14.61 -12.14
CA GLN A 126 1.88 13.37 -12.77
C GLN A 126 2.98 12.32 -12.83
N THR A 127 4.20 12.71 -13.17
CA THR A 127 5.37 11.81 -13.19
C THR A 127 5.65 11.22 -11.81
N ASN A 128 5.60 12.04 -10.76
CA ASN A 128 5.86 11.56 -9.40
C ASN A 128 4.75 10.65 -8.86
N VAL A 129 3.49 10.96 -9.19
CA VAL A 129 2.35 10.08 -8.86
C VAL A 129 2.49 8.75 -9.61
N GLN A 130 2.92 8.76 -10.86
CA GLN A 130 3.18 7.53 -11.61
C GLN A 130 4.31 6.71 -10.97
N SER A 131 5.40 7.35 -10.53
CA SER A 131 6.45 6.66 -9.79
C SER A 131 5.91 6.00 -8.52
N ALA A 132 5.02 6.66 -7.78
CA ALA A 132 4.41 6.08 -6.59
C ALA A 132 3.49 4.88 -6.92
N ILE A 133 2.81 4.90 -8.06
CA ILE A 133 2.02 3.76 -8.57
C ILE A 133 2.95 2.58 -8.89
N ASP A 134 4.04 2.84 -9.61
CA ASP A 134 5.00 1.83 -10.03
C ASP A 134 5.69 1.20 -8.82
N ASP A 135 6.12 2.01 -7.84
CA ASP A 135 6.69 1.53 -6.57
C ASP A 135 5.67 0.72 -5.75
N GLY A 136 4.39 1.12 -5.77
CA GLY A 136 3.32 0.34 -5.14
C GLY A 136 3.13 -1.04 -5.78
N ASN A 137 3.27 -1.13 -7.10
CA ASN A 137 3.23 -2.41 -7.80
C ASN A 137 4.47 -3.27 -7.48
N ALA A 138 5.64 -2.66 -7.33
CA ALA A 138 6.86 -3.36 -6.90
C ALA A 138 6.70 -3.97 -5.50
N VAL A 139 6.11 -3.23 -4.54
CA VAL A 139 5.77 -3.77 -3.22
C VAL A 139 4.89 -5.03 -3.32
N LEU A 140 3.90 -5.04 -4.22
CA LEU A 140 3.03 -6.22 -4.40
C LEU A 140 3.80 -7.42 -4.97
N ALA A 141 4.78 -7.18 -5.83
CA ALA A 141 5.62 -8.24 -6.39
C ALA A 141 6.61 -8.80 -5.35
N ASP A 142 7.29 -7.92 -4.61
CA ASP A 142 8.47 -8.27 -3.81
C ASP A 142 8.17 -8.58 -2.33
N CYS A 143 6.96 -8.22 -1.85
CA CYS A 143 6.50 -8.45 -0.48
C CYS A 143 5.47 -9.57 -0.33
N SER A 144 5.42 -10.52 -1.28
CA SER A 144 4.54 -11.69 -1.22
C SER A 144 5.05 -12.80 -0.29
#